data_AF-A0A412AZ13-F1
#
_entry.id   AF-A0A412AZ13-F1
#
_cell.length_a   1.000
_cell.length_b   1.000
_cell.length_c   1.000
_cell.angle_alpha   90.00
_cell.angle_beta   90.00
_cell.angle_gamma   90.00
#
_symmetry.space_group_name_H-M   'P 1'
#
loop_
_entity.id
_entity.type
_entity.pdbx_description
1 polymer ?
#
loop_
_entity_poly.entity_id
_entity_poly.type
_entity_poly.pdbx_seq_one_letter_code
_entity_poly.pdbx_strand_id
1 'polypeptide(L)'
;MSRYNEKKKNIVPPADIILNMLNEEPGADLALLDFYGGYIQRASIEPSYTEERFDNGKRINEDLRQEIEIAFLKGLVSLRHNICKSGSAVFVIVPSKSWFD
;
A
#
# COMPACT_ATOMS: atom_id res chain seq x y z
N MET A 1 -33.08 -3.82 17.17
CA MET A 1 -32.18 -3.31 16.11
C MET A 1 -30.79 -3.84 16.38
N SER A 2 -30.35 -4.85 15.62
CA SER A 2 -29.03 -5.44 15.78
C SER A 2 -27.98 -4.48 15.20
N ARG A 3 -27.06 -4.01 16.05
CA ARG A 3 -25.90 -3.23 15.63
C ARG A 3 -24.96 -4.17 14.88
N TYR A 4 -25.00 -4.13 13.55
CA TYR A 4 -24.00 -4.79 12.72
C TYR A 4 -22.63 -4.18 13.06
N ASN A 5 -21.83 -4.91 13.85
CA ASN A 5 -20.39 -4.72 13.91
C ASN A 5 -19.84 -5.09 12.53
N GLU A 6 -19.85 -4.14 11.59
CA GLU A 6 -19.01 -4.23 10.40
C GLU A 6 -17.56 -4.27 10.89
N LYS A 7 -17.00 -5.47 10.99
CA LYS A 7 -15.55 -5.64 11.08
C LYS A 7 -14.97 -4.88 9.90
N LYS A 8 -14.28 -3.76 10.15
CA LYS A 8 -13.49 -3.06 9.14
C LYS A 8 -12.65 -4.13 8.46
N LYS A 9 -12.94 -4.42 7.19
CA LYS A 9 -12.13 -5.33 6.39
C LYS A 9 -10.77 -4.64 6.27
N ASN A 10 -9.79 -5.11 7.04
CA ASN A 10 -8.42 -4.69 6.86
C ASN A 10 -8.06 -5.05 5.42
N ILE A 11 -7.78 -4.04 4.61
CA ILE A 11 -7.28 -4.28 3.26
C ILE A 11 -5.81 -4.60 3.42
N VAL A 12 -5.49 -5.88 3.25
CA VAL A 12 -4.14 -6.43 3.40
C VAL A 12 -3.66 -6.84 2.01
N PRO A 13 -2.43 -6.46 1.61
CA PRO A 13 -1.85 -6.92 0.36
C PRO A 13 -1.77 -8.45 0.33
N PRO A 14 -1.88 -9.07 -0.86
CA PRO A 14 -1.55 -10.47 -1.06
C PRO A 14 -0.15 -10.83 -0.49
N ALA A 15 -0.03 -12.02 0.09
CA ALA A 15 1.19 -12.45 0.78
C ALA A 15 2.41 -12.53 -0.16
N ASP A 16 2.18 -12.89 -1.42
CA ASP A 16 3.16 -12.90 -2.51
C ASP A 16 3.74 -11.49 -2.75
N ILE A 17 2.90 -10.45 -2.80
CA ILE A 17 3.39 -9.07 -2.98
C ILE A 17 4.27 -8.63 -1.81
N ILE A 18 3.88 -8.98 -0.58
CA ILE A 18 4.66 -8.67 0.63
C ILE A 18 5.99 -9.42 0.60
N LEU A 19 5.98 -10.71 0.26
CA LEU A 19 7.18 -11.54 0.20
C LEU A 19 8.15 -11.03 -0.86
N ASN A 20 7.65 -10.72 -2.06
CA ASN A 20 8.47 -10.18 -3.15
C ASN A 20 9.08 -8.84 -2.77
N MET A 21 8.33 -7.98 -2.05
CA MET A 21 8.84 -6.71 -1.53
C MET A 21 9.96 -6.96 -0.51
N LEU A 22 9.79 -7.90 0.42
CA LEU A 22 10.82 -8.23 1.41
C LEU A 22 12.09 -8.84 0.80
N ASN A 23 11.94 -9.60 -0.30
CA ASN A 23 13.05 -10.21 -1.04
C ASN A 23 13.72 -9.27 -2.05
N GLU A 24 13.28 -8.01 -2.12
CA GLU A 24 13.79 -7.01 -3.07
C GLU A 24 13.65 -7.47 -4.54
N GLU A 25 12.58 -8.21 -4.85
CA GLU A 25 12.32 -8.62 -6.23
C GLU A 25 12.06 -7.39 -7.12
N PRO A 26 12.59 -7.39 -8.36
CA PRO A 26 12.37 -6.29 -9.29
C PRO A 26 10.87 -6.00 -9.49
N GLY A 27 10.46 -4.75 -9.23
CA GLY A 27 9.08 -4.31 -9.42
C GLY A 27 8.13 -4.60 -8.25
N ALA A 28 8.58 -5.27 -7.19
CA ALA A 28 7.71 -5.58 -6.04
C ALA A 28 7.23 -4.32 -5.29
N ASP A 29 8.09 -3.31 -5.16
CA ASP A 29 7.73 -2.02 -4.57
C ASP A 29 6.61 -1.31 -5.36
N LEU A 30 6.65 -1.43 -6.69
CA LEU A 30 5.63 -0.87 -7.58
C LEU A 30 4.33 -1.67 -7.53
N ALA A 31 4.40 -3.01 -7.43
CA ALA A 31 3.21 -3.85 -7.25
C ALA A 31 2.49 -3.54 -5.93
N LEU A 32 3.26 -3.30 -4.86
CA LEU A 32 2.69 -2.89 -3.58
C LEU A 32 2.12 -1.47 -3.62
N LEU A 33 2.78 -0.54 -4.35
CA LEU A 33 2.26 0.80 -4.58
C LEU A 33 0.93 0.76 -5.36
N ASP A 34 0.85 -0.04 -6.42
CA ASP A 34 -0.36 -0.22 -7.24
C ASP A 34 -1.54 -0.75 -6.41
N PHE A 35 -1.27 -1.73 -5.53
CA PHE A 35 -2.27 -2.22 -4.57
C PHE A 35 -2.89 -1.10 -3.71
N TYR A 36 -2.07 -0.14 -3.27
CA TYR A 36 -2.52 1.02 -2.51
C TYR A 36 -2.93 2.22 -3.38
N GLY A 37 -2.81 2.14 -4.71
CA GLY A 37 -3.05 3.25 -5.62
C GLY A 37 -4.45 3.87 -5.46
N GLY A 38 -5.48 3.03 -5.31
CA GLY A 38 -6.84 3.51 -5.07
C GLY A 38 -7.02 4.23 -3.72
N TYR A 39 -6.21 3.91 -2.71
CA TYR A 39 -6.20 4.64 -1.44
C TYR A 39 -5.49 5.98 -1.55
N ILE A 40 -4.33 5.97 -2.19
CA ILE A 40 -3.54 7.17 -2.43
C ILE A 40 -4.36 8.16 -3.25
N GLN A 41 -4.99 7.72 -4.34
CA GLN A 41 -5.87 8.53 -5.15
C GLN A 41 -6.98 9.19 -4.33
N ARG A 42 -7.63 8.44 -3.42
CA ARG A 42 -8.68 8.98 -2.54
C ARG A 42 -8.14 9.95 -1.49
N ALA A 43 -6.96 9.69 -0.95
CA ALA A 43 -6.29 10.56 0.02
C ALA A 43 -5.82 11.88 -0.61
N SER A 44 -5.57 11.87 -1.92
CA SER A 44 -5.18 13.05 -2.69
C SER A 44 -6.35 13.85 -3.23
N ILE A 45 -7.59 13.54 -2.87
CA ILE A 45 -8.75 14.34 -3.29
C ILE A 45 -8.84 15.60 -2.44
N GLU A 46 -8.83 16.75 -3.11
CA GLU A 46 -9.11 18.05 -2.48
C GLU A 46 -10.50 18.58 -2.89
N PRO A 47 -11.18 19.31 -1.99
CA PRO A 47 -12.38 20.05 -2.34
C PRO A 47 -12.03 21.24 -3.25
N SER A 48 -12.75 21.40 -4.36
CA SER A 48 -12.61 22.55 -5.26
C SER A 48 -13.61 23.64 -4.87
N TYR A 49 -13.10 24.81 -4.49
CA TYR A 49 -13.93 25.98 -4.17
C TYR A 49 -13.79 27.05 -5.25
N THR A 50 -14.89 27.44 -5.88
CA THR A 50 -15.00 28.68 -6.67
C THR A 50 -15.60 29.81 -5.84
N GLU A 51 -15.33 31.07 -6.21
CA GLU A 51 -15.72 32.28 -5.47
C GLU A 51 -17.23 32.38 -5.17
N GLU A 52 -18.07 31.66 -5.91
CA GLU A 52 -19.54 31.65 -5.76
C GLU A 52 -20.11 30.60 -4.78
N ARG A 53 -19.29 29.93 -3.95
CA ARG A 53 -19.75 28.96 -2.92
C ARG A 53 -20.68 27.84 -3.43
N PHE A 54 -20.43 27.33 -4.63
CA PHE A 54 -20.99 26.04 -5.03
C PHE A 54 -19.85 25.05 -5.23
N ASP A 55 -19.92 23.96 -4.45
CA ASP A 55 -18.99 22.83 -4.43
C ASP A 55 -18.99 22.17 -5.82
N ASN A 56 -17.97 22.46 -6.63
CA ASN A 56 -17.92 22.06 -8.04
C ASN A 56 -17.18 20.74 -8.26
N GLY A 57 -17.06 19.93 -7.21
CA GLY A 57 -16.64 18.55 -7.30
C GLY A 57 -15.29 18.25 -6.65
N LYS A 58 -15.01 16.94 -6.58
CA LYS A 58 -13.79 16.36 -6.04
C LYS A 58 -12.73 16.36 -7.13
N ARG A 59 -11.61 17.06 -6.92
CA ARG A 59 -10.45 17.03 -7.83
C ARG A 59 -9.32 16.27 -7.16
N ILE A 60 -8.56 15.51 -7.95
CA ILE A 60 -7.31 14.91 -7.49
C ILE A 60 -6.24 16.00 -7.51
N ASN A 61 -5.63 16.24 -6.35
CA ASN A 61 -4.41 17.00 -6.23
C ASN A 61 -3.24 16.11 -6.64
N GLU A 62 -2.73 16.33 -7.86
CA GLU A 62 -1.70 15.49 -8.47
C GLU A 62 -0.35 15.61 -7.75
N ASP A 63 -0.01 16.80 -7.28
CA ASP A 63 1.23 17.04 -6.54
C ASP A 63 1.21 16.28 -5.21
N LEU A 64 0.11 16.37 -4.46
CA LEU A 64 -0.09 15.59 -3.24
C LEU A 64 -0.07 14.09 -3.50
N ARG A 65 -0.64 13.63 -4.61
CA ARG A 65 -0.59 12.21 -5.00
C ARG A 65 0.85 11.75 -5.19
N GLN A 66 1.64 12.50 -5.95
CA GLN A 66 3.05 12.19 -6.17
C GLN A 66 3.86 12.24 -4.86
N GLU A 67 3.60 13.20 -3.99
CA GLU A 67 4.27 13.27 -2.68
C GLU A 67 3.98 12.04 -1.81
N ILE A 68 2.72 11.58 -1.78
CA ILE A 68 2.34 10.36 -1.06
C ILE A 68 3.02 9.13 -1.67
N GLU A 69 3.03 8.99 -2.99
CA GLU A 69 3.69 7.87 -3.70
C GLU A 69 5.21 7.84 -3.37
N ILE A 70 5.88 9.00 -3.42
CA ILE A 70 7.31 9.12 -3.08
C ILE A 70 7.56 8.77 -1.60
N ALA A 71 6.75 9.31 -0.69
CA ALA A 71 6.87 9.04 0.74
C ALA A 71 6.66 7.56 1.05
N PHE A 72 5.69 6.92 0.39
CA PHE A 72 5.42 5.50 0.50
C PHE A 72 6.63 4.66 0.10
N LEU A 73 7.17 4.88 -1.11
CA LEU A 73 8.33 4.15 -1.61
C LEU A 73 9.58 4.33 -0.72
N LYS A 74 9.85 5.54 -0.25
CA LYS A 74 10.93 5.81 0.71
C LYS A 74 10.72 5.08 2.05
N GLY A 75 9.47 4.97 2.48
CA GLY A 75 9.09 4.21 3.68
C GLY A 75 9.38 2.72 3.57
N LEU A 76 9.18 2.11 2.39
CA LEU A 76 9.43 0.68 2.17
C LEU A 76 10.90 0.29 2.39
N VAL A 77 11.84 1.13 1.94
CA VAL A 77 13.28 0.91 2.18
C VAL A 77 13.59 0.83 3.68
N SER A 78 13.02 1.77 4.44
CA SER A 78 13.20 1.82 5.90
C SER A 78 12.52 0.65 6.60
N LEU A 79 11.34 0.25 6.11
CA LEU A 79 10.59 -0.90 6.62
C LEU A 79 11.37 -2.20 6.43
N ARG A 80 11.88 -2.46 5.22
CA ARG A 80 12.73 -3.61 4.92
C ARG A 80 13.94 -3.66 5.84
N HIS A 81 14.67 -2.56 5.93
CA HIS A 81 15.85 -2.47 6.79
C HIS A 81 15.51 -2.77 8.25
N ASN A 82 14.38 -2.29 8.77
CA ASN A 82 13.96 -2.55 10.14
C ASN A 82 13.49 -4.00 10.38
N ILE A 83 12.78 -4.60 9.42
CA ILE A 83 12.38 -6.01 9.48
C ILE A 83 13.62 -6.91 9.46
N CYS A 84 14.59 -6.63 8.58
CA CYS A 84 15.83 -7.41 8.48
C CYS A 84 16.77 -7.19 9.69
N LYS A 85 16.89 -5.96 10.20
CA LYS A 85 17.79 -5.62 11.33
C LYS A 85 17.29 -6.12 12.68
N SER A 86 15.99 -6.23 12.88
CA SER A 86 15.39 -6.71 14.14
C SER A 86 15.50 -8.23 14.33
N GLY A 87 16.17 -8.95 13.42
CA GLY A 87 16.49 -10.38 13.55
C GLY A 87 15.28 -11.32 13.66
N SER A 88 14.05 -10.81 13.47
CA SER A 88 12.83 -11.55 13.82
C SER A 88 12.18 -12.30 12.67
N ALA A 89 12.67 -12.19 11.43
CA ALA A 89 12.31 -13.17 10.40
C ALA A 89 13.23 -13.11 9.20
N VAL A 90 14.14 -14.08 9.09
CA VAL A 90 14.54 -14.57 7.78
C VAL A 90 13.36 -15.40 7.27
N PHE A 91 12.43 -14.78 6.53
CA PHE A 91 11.38 -15.54 5.83
C PHE A 91 11.99 -16.20 4.59
N VAL A 92 12.76 -17.27 4.77
CA VAL A 92 13.03 -18.18 3.65
C VAL A 92 11.78 -19.03 3.47
N ILE A 93 10.84 -18.56 2.64
CA ILE A 93 9.81 -19.46 2.10
C ILE A 93 10.50 -20.28 1.01
N VAL A 94 11.12 -21.38 1.43
CA VAL A 94 11.60 -22.41 0.49
C VAL A 94 10.34 -23.07 -0.06
N PRO A 95 10.10 -23.06 -1.39
CA PRO A 95 9.05 -23.87 -1.96
C PRO A 95 9.31 -25.33 -1.57
N SER A 96 8.36 -25.93 -0.84
CA SER A 96 8.40 -27.35 -0.50
C SER A 96 8.60 -28.14 -1.79
N LYS A 97 9.72 -28.86 -1.89
CA LYS A 97 9.94 -29.92 -2.88
C LYS A 97 9.02 -31.11 -2.58
N SER A 98 7.72 -30.89 -2.41
CA SER A 98 6.70 -31.94 -2.36
C SER A 98 5.71 -31.82 -3.51
N TRP A 99 6.12 -31.13 -4.58
CA TRP A 99 5.70 -31.47 -5.93
C TRP A 99 6.66 -32.54 -6.47
N PHE A 100 6.82 -33.64 -5.75
CA PHE A 100 7.41 -34.86 -6.29
C PHE A 100 6.26 -35.83 -6.57
N ASP A 101 6.38 -36.52 -7.69
CA ASP A 101 5.71 -37.75 -8.13
C ASP A 101 4.43 -37.62 -8.96
#